data_AF-A0A957TX21-F1
#
_entry.id   AF-A0A957TX21-F1
#
_cell.length_a   1.000
_cell.length_b   1.000
_cell.length_c   1.000
_cell.angle_alpha   90.00
_cell.angle_beta   90.00
_cell.angle_gamma   90.00
#
_symmetry.space_group_name_H-M   'P 1'
#
loop_
_entity.id
_entity.type
_entity.pdbx_description
1 polymer ?
#
loop_
_entity_poly.entity_id
_entity_poly.type
_entity_poly.pdbx_seq_one_letter_code
_entity_poly.pdbx_strand_id
1 'polypeptide(L)'
;MYWGATRAFHHLNTPDVAYFNHLAAAFLRGELYLADPPSTHDLTLYAGKWYVPFPPLPALLMLPWIALFGLPALNTTLFCILLGALNVTFVYLLLHTLATHGQLQLTQSALVWLTVLFGVGSVHWYMATIGSVWFVAQIATVTFVALATWSAAANRSPWLTGIALALAMTARPNVLFTWPLLCGIAIGYLPHSSEAQNSRWRAGLLWAVRSAIPMVIALTLLLLYNYARFDDPLNFGYRTENVAAVLAPKLQTYGQFNVHYLPKNVWAMWLAGPQWNEEINFWVPNPEGMSLLLTTPALIYLGRARARTPLAIGAWLSLFLLMIPLLLYYNTGWWQFGYRFS
;
A
#
# COMPACT_ATOMS: atom_id res chain seq x y z
N MET A 1 -18.38 9.95 -4.40
CA MET A 1 -18.01 10.03 -2.96
C MET A 1 -16.65 10.68 -2.76
N TYR A 2 -15.56 10.13 -3.29
CA TYR A 2 -14.19 10.65 -3.05
C TYR A 2 -13.99 12.09 -3.54
N TRP A 3 -14.46 12.42 -4.75
CA TRP A 3 -14.43 13.80 -5.25
C TRP A 3 -15.19 14.78 -4.35
N GLY A 4 -16.37 14.39 -3.87
CA GLY A 4 -17.18 15.22 -2.96
C GLY A 4 -16.46 15.51 -1.64
N ALA A 5 -15.82 14.49 -1.06
CA ALA A 5 -15.01 14.63 0.15
C ALA A 5 -13.80 15.54 -0.08
N THR A 6 -13.09 15.36 -1.19
CA THR A 6 -11.95 16.19 -1.59
C THR A 6 -12.35 17.67 -1.70
N ARG A 7 -13.51 17.95 -2.31
CA ARG A 7 -14.07 19.29 -2.40
C ARG A 7 -14.42 19.87 -1.03
N ALA A 8 -15.02 19.06 -0.15
CA ALA A 8 -15.37 19.48 1.21
C ALA A 8 -14.14 19.78 2.08
N PHE A 9 -13.04 19.05 1.89
CA PHE A 9 -11.77 19.27 2.59
C PHE A 9 -10.83 20.24 1.87
N HIS A 10 -11.25 20.87 0.76
CA HIS A 10 -10.42 21.80 -0.02
C HIS A 10 -9.11 21.21 -0.57
N HIS A 11 -9.04 19.89 -0.80
CA HIS A 11 -7.86 19.19 -1.31
C HIS A 11 -7.81 19.12 -2.86
N LEU A 12 -8.36 20.11 -3.56
CA LEU A 12 -8.60 20.03 -5.01
C LEU A 12 -7.33 20.13 -5.87
N ASN A 13 -6.24 20.65 -5.33
CA ASN A 13 -5.01 20.91 -6.07
C ASN A 13 -3.94 19.83 -5.80
N THR A 14 -2.98 19.70 -6.70
CA THR A 14 -1.75 18.93 -6.46
C THR A 14 -0.99 19.58 -5.30
N PRO A 15 -0.73 18.88 -4.19
CA PRO A 15 0.04 19.43 -3.08
C PRO A 15 1.53 19.50 -3.41
N ASP A 16 2.26 20.42 -2.77
CA ASP A 16 3.71 20.59 -2.95
C ASP A 16 4.51 19.34 -2.56
N VAL A 17 3.95 18.49 -1.70
CA VAL A 17 4.56 17.22 -1.27
C VAL A 17 4.13 16.02 -2.11
N ALA A 18 3.65 16.22 -3.35
CA ALA A 18 3.22 15.12 -4.23
C ALA A 18 4.40 14.34 -4.83
N TYR A 19 5.46 15.05 -5.23
CA TYR A 19 6.76 14.61 -5.79
C TYR A 19 6.76 13.63 -6.97
N PHE A 20 5.89 12.63 -7.06
CA PHE A 20 5.90 11.62 -8.12
C PHE A 20 5.64 12.17 -9.51
N ASN A 21 4.82 13.22 -9.62
CA ASN A 21 4.62 13.96 -10.86
C ASN A 21 5.93 14.64 -11.32
N HIS A 22 6.67 15.26 -10.40
CA HIS A 22 7.98 15.85 -10.70
C HIS A 22 9.02 14.77 -11.02
N LEU A 23 8.99 13.64 -10.32
CA LEU A 23 9.88 12.49 -10.58
C LEU A 23 9.61 11.89 -11.96
N ALA A 24 8.34 11.76 -12.36
CA ALA A 24 7.99 11.32 -13.71
C ALA A 24 8.53 12.28 -14.77
N ALA A 25 8.40 13.60 -14.56
CA ALA A 25 8.99 14.59 -15.45
C ALA A 25 10.54 14.51 -15.48
N ALA A 26 11.19 14.19 -14.36
CA ALA A 26 12.64 13.97 -14.29
C ALA A 26 13.07 12.74 -15.10
N PHE A 27 12.33 11.63 -15.01
CA PHE A 27 12.59 10.44 -15.82
C PHE A 27 12.57 10.72 -17.32
N LEU A 28 11.67 11.58 -17.80
CA LEU A 28 11.63 12.00 -19.22
C LEU A 28 12.88 12.76 -19.66
N ARG A 29 13.62 13.36 -18.72
CA ARG A 29 14.90 14.03 -18.97
C ARG A 29 16.11 13.12 -18.71
N GLY A 30 15.90 11.86 -18.35
CA GLY A 30 16.96 10.94 -17.96
C GLY A 30 17.53 11.22 -16.55
N GLU A 31 16.81 11.98 -15.72
CA GLU A 31 17.23 12.33 -14.36
C GLU A 31 16.53 11.44 -13.33
N LEU A 32 17.23 11.08 -12.25
CA LEU A 32 16.68 10.30 -11.13
C LEU A 32 16.42 11.15 -9.87
N TYR A 33 16.61 12.46 -9.96
CA TYR A 33 16.50 13.43 -8.87
C TYR A 33 15.58 14.58 -9.27
N LEU A 34 15.15 15.36 -8.29
CA LEU A 34 14.38 16.59 -8.47
C LEU A 34 15.34 17.77 -8.42
N ALA A 35 15.51 18.47 -9.54
CA ALA A 35 16.39 19.64 -9.61
C ALA A 35 15.86 20.82 -8.79
N ASP A 36 14.56 21.06 -8.86
CA ASP A 36 13.86 22.15 -8.16
C ASP A 36 12.53 21.61 -7.59
N PRO A 37 12.58 20.88 -6.46
CA PRO A 37 11.38 20.34 -5.86
C PRO A 37 10.57 21.45 -5.15
N PRO A 38 9.24 21.48 -5.28
CA PRO A 38 8.39 22.48 -4.62
C PRO A 38 8.44 22.44 -3.08
N SER A 39 8.88 21.32 -2.51
CA SER A 39 9.20 21.17 -1.08
C SER A 39 10.33 20.16 -0.93
N THR A 40 11.09 20.25 0.15
CA THR A 40 12.19 19.31 0.48
C THR A 40 11.83 18.36 1.61
N HIS A 41 10.61 18.44 2.14
CA HIS A 41 10.16 17.58 3.23
C HIS A 41 10.09 16.11 2.81
N ASP A 42 10.67 15.21 3.60
CA ASP A 42 10.81 13.78 3.30
C ASP A 42 11.52 13.48 1.96
N LEU A 43 12.32 14.43 1.45
CA LEU A 43 13.27 14.16 0.37
C LEU A 43 14.64 13.81 0.93
N THR A 44 15.40 13.00 0.20
CA THR A 44 16.75 12.62 0.55
C THR A 44 17.75 13.53 -0.15
N LEU A 45 18.58 14.24 0.61
CA LEU A 45 19.72 14.96 0.03
C LEU A 45 20.90 13.98 -0.11
N TYR A 46 21.38 13.79 -1.33
CA TYR A 46 22.56 12.97 -1.61
C TYR A 46 23.37 13.59 -2.74
N ALA A 47 24.69 13.76 -2.53
CA ALA A 47 25.61 14.38 -3.48
C ALA A 47 25.09 15.72 -4.08
N GLY A 48 24.46 16.56 -3.24
CA GLY A 48 23.91 17.86 -3.64
C GLY A 48 22.60 17.81 -4.45
N LYS A 49 21.97 16.63 -4.58
CA LYS A 49 20.73 16.42 -5.33
C LYS A 49 19.62 15.89 -4.43
N TRP A 50 18.38 16.31 -4.70
CA TRP A 50 17.19 15.88 -3.96
C TRP A 50 16.56 14.65 -4.61
N TYR A 51 16.52 13.54 -3.90
CA TYR A 51 15.91 12.29 -4.35
C TYR A 51 14.61 12.04 -3.61
N VAL A 52 13.62 11.51 -4.33
CA VAL A 52 12.42 10.93 -3.72
C VAL A 52 12.82 9.57 -3.14
N PRO A 53 12.82 9.35 -1.82
CA PRO A 53 13.26 8.08 -1.23
C PRO A 53 12.29 6.93 -1.57
N PHE A 54 11.02 7.27 -1.84
CA PHE A 54 9.98 6.30 -2.12
C PHE A 54 10.16 5.58 -3.46
N PRO A 55 9.78 4.29 -3.54
CA PRO A 55 9.78 3.51 -4.78
C PRO A 55 8.96 4.14 -5.92
N PRO A 56 9.36 3.94 -7.20
CA PRO A 56 8.97 4.81 -8.29
C PRO A 56 7.63 4.49 -8.98
N LEU A 57 6.88 3.46 -8.58
CA LEU A 57 5.67 3.04 -9.30
C LEU A 57 4.71 4.19 -9.62
N PRO A 58 4.31 5.06 -8.66
CA PRO A 58 3.34 6.10 -9.00
C PRO A 58 3.88 7.10 -10.04
N ALA A 59 5.18 7.39 -10.02
CA ALA A 59 5.80 8.20 -11.07
C ALA A 59 5.75 7.48 -12.43
N LEU A 60 6.01 6.16 -12.46
CA LEU A 60 5.90 5.36 -13.70
C LEU A 60 4.46 5.33 -14.25
N LEU A 61 3.44 5.32 -13.38
CA LEU A 61 2.03 5.39 -13.80
C LEU A 61 1.63 6.77 -14.33
N MET A 62 2.23 7.83 -13.80
CA MET A 62 2.01 9.21 -14.24
C MET A 62 2.80 9.55 -15.52
N LEU A 63 3.87 8.80 -15.81
CA LEU A 63 4.81 9.05 -16.89
C LEU A 63 4.15 9.21 -18.28
N PRO A 64 3.24 8.32 -18.73
CA PRO A 64 2.64 8.47 -20.06
C PRO A 64 1.80 9.74 -20.19
N TRP A 65 1.08 10.11 -19.14
CA TRP A 65 0.25 11.32 -19.14
C TRP A 65 1.10 12.58 -19.20
N ILE A 66 2.17 12.63 -18.39
CA ILE A 66 3.08 13.77 -18.37
C ILE A 66 3.85 13.89 -19.69
N ALA A 67 4.22 12.77 -20.31
CA ALA A 67 4.88 12.78 -21.62
C ALA A 67 3.98 13.37 -22.73
N LEU A 68 2.67 13.16 -22.68
CA LEU A 68 1.72 13.61 -23.69
C LEU A 68 1.18 15.02 -23.44
N PHE A 69 0.94 15.39 -22.18
CA PHE A 69 0.21 16.61 -21.82
C PHE A 69 1.01 17.59 -20.95
N GLY A 70 2.22 17.21 -20.54
CA GLY A 70 3.07 17.99 -19.67
C GLY A 70 2.69 17.90 -18.19
N LEU A 71 3.58 18.40 -17.33
CA LEU A 71 3.45 18.35 -15.87
C LEU A 71 2.21 19.11 -15.33
N PRO A 72 1.88 20.34 -15.79
CA PRO A 72 0.75 21.09 -15.24
C PRO A 72 -0.63 20.46 -15.50
N ALA A 73 -0.73 19.59 -16.51
CA ALA A 73 -1.97 18.91 -16.87
C ALA A 73 -2.34 17.75 -15.93
N LEU A 74 -1.43 17.34 -15.04
CA LEU A 74 -1.67 16.26 -14.09
C LEU A 74 -2.08 16.80 -12.71
N ASN A 75 -3.28 16.45 -12.27
CA ASN A 75 -3.71 16.64 -10.90
C ASN A 75 -3.52 15.34 -10.09
N THR A 76 -2.62 15.35 -9.11
CA THR A 76 -2.27 14.16 -8.33
C THR A 76 -3.38 13.73 -7.38
N THR A 77 -4.21 14.66 -6.91
CA THR A 77 -5.40 14.32 -6.12
C THR A 77 -6.43 13.60 -6.98
N LEU A 78 -6.72 14.09 -8.19
CA LEU A 78 -7.62 13.40 -9.12
C LEU A 78 -7.07 12.01 -9.49
N PHE A 79 -5.77 11.91 -9.74
CA PHE A 79 -5.10 10.63 -9.97
C PHE A 79 -5.31 9.66 -8.80
N CYS A 80 -5.12 10.12 -7.56
CA CYS A 80 -5.34 9.35 -6.34
C CYS A 80 -6.80 8.88 -6.21
N ILE A 81 -7.77 9.76 -6.50
CA ILE A 81 -9.21 9.44 -6.48
C ILE A 81 -9.55 8.34 -7.48
N LEU A 82 -9.03 8.42 -8.71
CA LEU A 82 -9.29 7.44 -9.77
C LEU A 82 -8.73 6.07 -9.40
N LEU A 83 -7.50 6.00 -8.89
CA LEU A 83 -6.94 4.75 -8.38
C LEU A 83 -7.71 4.23 -7.17
N GLY A 84 -8.12 5.10 -6.25
CA GLY A 84 -8.97 4.71 -5.13
C GLY A 84 -10.30 4.10 -5.59
N ALA A 85 -10.97 4.68 -6.60
CA ALA A 85 -12.19 4.12 -7.16
C ALA A 85 -11.96 2.75 -7.84
N LEU A 86 -10.80 2.60 -8.49
CA LEU A 86 -10.38 1.33 -9.08
C LEU A 86 -10.14 0.26 -8.00
N ASN A 87 -9.57 0.63 -6.85
CA ASN A 87 -9.38 -0.28 -5.72
C ASN A 87 -10.70 -0.87 -5.23
N VAL A 88 -11.73 -0.03 -5.08
CA VAL A 88 -13.08 -0.47 -4.68
C VAL A 88 -13.66 -1.45 -5.71
N THR A 89 -13.45 -1.17 -7.00
CA THR A 89 -13.86 -2.08 -8.09
C THR A 89 -13.14 -3.43 -7.99
N PHE A 90 -11.82 -3.45 -7.80
CA PHE A 90 -11.07 -4.71 -7.69
C PHE A 90 -11.44 -5.50 -6.44
N VAL A 91 -11.72 -4.84 -5.31
CA VAL A 91 -12.21 -5.52 -4.10
C VAL A 91 -13.59 -6.14 -4.33
N TYR A 92 -14.51 -5.43 -4.99
CA TYR A 92 -15.80 -5.99 -5.40
C TYR A 92 -15.61 -7.23 -6.28
N LEU A 93 -14.77 -7.12 -7.31
CA LEU A 93 -14.50 -8.21 -8.26
C LEU A 93 -13.85 -9.41 -7.58
N LEU A 94 -12.92 -9.19 -6.65
CA LEU A 94 -12.33 -10.25 -5.81
C LEU A 94 -13.42 -10.98 -5.01
N LEU A 95 -14.21 -10.26 -4.22
CA LEU A 95 -15.23 -10.86 -3.36
C LEU A 95 -16.28 -11.61 -4.19
N HIS A 96 -16.71 -11.01 -5.31
CA HIS A 96 -17.60 -11.64 -6.25
C HIS A 96 -17.03 -12.95 -6.81
N THR A 97 -15.78 -12.92 -7.29
CA THR A 97 -15.10 -14.09 -7.87
C THR A 97 -14.91 -15.21 -6.85
N LEU A 98 -14.54 -14.87 -5.61
CA LEU A 98 -14.41 -15.86 -4.54
C LEU A 98 -15.76 -16.48 -4.17
N ALA A 99 -16.84 -15.69 -4.18
CA ALA A 99 -18.18 -16.17 -3.90
C ALA A 99 -18.74 -17.05 -5.02
N THR A 100 -18.62 -16.65 -6.29
CA THR A 100 -19.10 -17.42 -7.44
C THR A 100 -18.39 -18.75 -7.60
N HIS A 101 -17.11 -18.82 -7.21
CA HIS A 101 -16.36 -20.08 -7.20
C HIS A 101 -16.44 -20.85 -5.86
N GLY A 102 -17.33 -20.45 -4.94
CA GLY A 102 -17.60 -21.19 -3.71
C GLY A 102 -16.48 -21.17 -2.66
N GLN A 103 -15.44 -20.33 -2.81
CA GLN A 103 -14.42 -20.16 -1.78
C GLN A 103 -14.94 -19.36 -0.58
N LEU A 104 -15.91 -18.47 -0.82
CA LEU A 104 -16.62 -17.72 0.23
C LEU A 104 -18.13 -17.91 0.08
N GLN A 105 -18.83 -18.06 1.19
CA GLN A 105 -20.29 -18.07 1.23
C GLN A 105 -20.77 -16.67 1.56
N LEU A 106 -21.05 -15.87 0.53
CA LEU A 106 -21.51 -14.48 0.68
C LEU A 106 -22.85 -14.29 -0.03
N THR A 107 -23.78 -13.59 0.63
CA THR A 107 -24.98 -13.07 -0.03
C THR A 107 -24.62 -11.84 -0.87
N GLN A 108 -25.46 -11.48 -1.84
CA GLN A 108 -25.27 -10.26 -2.63
C GLN A 108 -25.19 -9.01 -1.74
N SER A 109 -26.03 -8.94 -0.70
CA SER A 109 -25.99 -7.85 0.27
C SER A 109 -24.67 -7.79 1.03
N ALA A 110 -24.16 -8.93 1.51
CA ALA A 110 -22.88 -8.98 2.23
C ALA A 110 -21.71 -8.53 1.33
N LEU A 111 -21.71 -8.93 0.07
CA LEU A 111 -20.71 -8.53 -0.92
C LEU A 111 -20.68 -7.00 -1.11
N VAL A 112 -21.85 -6.38 -1.30
CA VAL A 112 -21.98 -4.92 -1.44
C VAL A 112 -21.52 -4.23 -0.16
N TRP A 113 -21.98 -4.66 1.02
CA TRP A 113 -21.62 -4.02 2.29
C TRP A 113 -20.14 -4.15 2.63
N LEU A 114 -19.49 -5.28 2.34
CA LEU A 114 -18.04 -5.43 2.51
C LEU A 114 -17.25 -4.52 1.55
N THR A 115 -17.74 -4.36 0.32
CA THR A 115 -17.15 -3.44 -0.66
C THR A 115 -17.28 -1.98 -0.20
N VAL A 116 -18.47 -1.60 0.28
CA VAL A 116 -18.73 -0.26 0.84
C VAL A 116 -17.88 -0.03 2.10
N LEU A 117 -17.78 -1.02 2.99
CA LEU A 117 -16.95 -0.96 4.19
C LEU A 117 -15.48 -0.70 3.81
N PHE A 118 -14.94 -1.39 2.81
CA PHE A 118 -13.59 -1.10 2.31
C PHE A 118 -13.49 0.32 1.75
N GLY A 119 -14.41 0.71 0.87
CA GLY A 119 -14.32 1.96 0.13
C GLY A 119 -14.56 3.23 0.96
N VAL A 120 -15.48 3.19 1.93
CA VAL A 120 -15.85 4.37 2.74
C VAL A 120 -15.81 4.14 4.24
N GLY A 121 -15.80 2.89 4.70
CA GLY A 121 -15.71 2.53 6.12
C GLY A 121 -14.28 2.23 6.60
N SER A 122 -13.27 2.55 5.80
CA SER A 122 -11.86 2.39 6.15
C SER A 122 -11.05 3.65 5.81
N VAL A 123 -9.81 3.72 6.31
CA VAL A 123 -8.89 4.83 6.04
C VAL A 123 -8.58 5.01 4.55
N HIS A 124 -8.84 3.97 3.73
CA HIS A 124 -8.74 4.04 2.28
C HIS A 124 -9.49 5.24 1.70
N TRP A 125 -10.67 5.57 2.24
CA TRP A 125 -11.44 6.73 1.81
C TRP A 125 -10.67 8.03 1.99
N TYR A 126 -10.16 8.28 3.20
CA TYR A 126 -9.42 9.48 3.53
C TYR A 126 -8.16 9.60 2.66
N MET A 127 -7.40 8.52 2.54
CA MET A 127 -6.16 8.51 1.77
C MET A 127 -6.38 8.74 0.27
N ALA A 128 -7.47 8.23 -0.30
CA ALA A 128 -7.81 8.45 -1.71
C ALA A 128 -8.19 9.91 -2.03
N THR A 129 -8.45 10.75 -1.02
CA THR A 129 -8.86 12.15 -1.21
C THR A 129 -7.70 13.14 -1.21
N ILE A 130 -6.45 12.68 -1.07
CA ILE A 130 -5.27 13.54 -0.94
C ILE A 130 -4.17 13.03 -1.88
N GLY A 131 -3.67 13.92 -2.75
CA GLY A 131 -2.64 13.64 -3.76
C GLY A 131 -1.18 13.69 -3.29
N SER A 132 -0.91 13.52 -2.00
CA SER A 132 0.46 13.59 -1.46
C SER A 132 1.27 12.32 -1.79
N VAL A 133 2.60 12.43 -1.76
CA VAL A 133 3.50 11.31 -2.07
C VAL A 133 3.19 10.06 -1.24
N TRP A 134 2.91 10.22 0.06
CA TRP A 134 2.66 9.08 0.95
C TRP A 134 1.33 8.37 0.65
N PHE A 135 0.29 9.11 0.27
CA PHE A 135 -1.03 8.53 0.01
C PHE A 135 -1.14 7.99 -1.40
N VAL A 136 -0.62 8.70 -2.40
CA VAL A 136 -0.55 8.21 -3.78
C VAL A 136 0.21 6.89 -3.85
N ALA A 137 1.35 6.77 -3.15
CA ALA A 137 2.10 5.51 -3.06
C ALA A 137 1.24 4.36 -2.50
N GLN A 138 0.48 4.62 -1.43
CA GLN A 138 -0.34 3.60 -0.79
C GLN A 138 -1.56 3.22 -1.61
N ILE A 139 -2.25 4.19 -2.18
CA ILE A 139 -3.41 3.93 -3.03
C ILE A 139 -3.00 3.14 -4.28
N ALA A 140 -1.88 3.48 -4.92
CA ALA A 140 -1.32 2.70 -6.02
C ALA A 140 -0.89 1.29 -5.58
N THR A 141 -0.29 1.15 -4.40
CA THR A 141 0.05 -0.17 -3.83
C THR A 141 -1.20 -1.04 -3.69
N VAL A 142 -2.27 -0.48 -3.10
CA VAL A 142 -3.54 -1.19 -2.91
C VAL A 142 -4.16 -1.56 -4.26
N THR A 143 -4.05 -0.72 -5.30
CA THR A 143 -4.50 -1.06 -6.66
C THR A 143 -3.90 -2.35 -7.15
N PHE A 144 -2.58 -2.47 -7.05
CA PHE A 144 -1.86 -3.62 -7.59
C PHE A 144 -1.95 -4.86 -6.68
N VAL A 145 -2.09 -4.69 -5.36
CA VAL A 145 -2.42 -5.82 -4.46
C VAL A 145 -3.84 -6.34 -4.71
N ALA A 146 -4.82 -5.45 -4.87
CA ALA A 146 -6.20 -5.83 -5.20
C ALA A 146 -6.28 -6.50 -6.58
N LEU A 147 -5.54 -5.99 -7.57
CA LEU A 147 -5.40 -6.63 -8.88
C LEU A 147 -4.74 -8.01 -8.77
N ALA A 148 -3.68 -8.16 -7.97
CA ALA A 148 -3.00 -9.45 -7.77
C ALA A 148 -3.93 -10.49 -7.13
N THR A 149 -4.64 -10.11 -6.07
CA THR A 149 -5.61 -10.99 -5.40
C THR A 149 -6.77 -11.37 -6.32
N TRP A 150 -7.33 -10.41 -7.06
CA TRP A 150 -8.39 -10.68 -8.03
C TRP A 150 -7.89 -11.58 -9.16
N SER A 151 -6.68 -11.35 -9.71
CA SER A 151 -6.09 -12.20 -10.76
C SER A 151 -5.84 -13.63 -10.28
N ALA A 152 -5.39 -13.79 -9.03
CA ALA A 152 -5.23 -15.09 -8.40
C ALA A 152 -6.57 -15.84 -8.29
N ALA A 153 -7.66 -15.11 -8.01
CA ALA A 153 -9.00 -15.67 -7.91
C ALA A 153 -9.64 -15.99 -9.28
N ALA A 154 -9.59 -15.05 -10.21
CA ALA A 154 -10.31 -15.10 -11.48
C ALA A 154 -9.57 -15.90 -12.55
N ASN A 155 -8.31 -15.56 -12.81
CA ASN A 155 -7.53 -16.16 -13.89
C ASN A 155 -6.64 -17.31 -13.38
N ARG A 156 -6.32 -17.31 -12.09
CA ARG A 156 -5.41 -18.27 -11.44
C ARG A 156 -4.02 -18.29 -12.07
N SER A 157 -3.68 -17.25 -12.85
CA SER A 157 -2.41 -17.15 -13.55
C SER A 157 -1.33 -16.73 -12.56
N PRO A 158 -0.30 -17.57 -12.31
CA PRO A 158 0.78 -17.19 -11.41
C PRO A 158 1.55 -15.99 -11.95
N TRP A 159 1.65 -15.85 -13.27
CA TRP A 159 2.37 -14.75 -13.92
C TRP A 159 1.66 -13.41 -13.74
N LEU A 160 0.36 -13.33 -14.04
CA LEU A 160 -0.39 -12.08 -13.86
C LEU A 160 -0.45 -11.66 -12.39
N THR A 161 -0.65 -12.64 -11.51
CA THR A 161 -0.64 -12.44 -10.05
C THR A 161 0.73 -11.94 -9.58
N GLY A 162 1.81 -12.58 -10.03
CA GLY A 162 3.18 -12.21 -9.69
C GLY A 162 3.57 -10.84 -10.23
N ILE A 163 3.21 -10.52 -11.49
CA ILE A 163 3.46 -9.20 -12.10
C ILE A 163 2.72 -8.10 -11.34
N ALA A 164 1.44 -8.32 -11.02
CA ALA A 164 0.67 -7.34 -10.25
C ALA A 164 1.29 -7.12 -8.86
N LEU A 165 1.67 -8.18 -8.14
CA LEU A 165 2.33 -8.03 -6.84
C LEU A 165 3.72 -7.36 -6.97
N ALA A 166 4.48 -7.71 -8.01
CA ALA A 166 5.77 -7.10 -8.31
C ALA A 166 5.65 -5.59 -8.57
N LEU A 167 4.62 -5.16 -9.29
CA LEU A 167 4.29 -3.74 -9.44
C LEU A 167 3.93 -3.09 -8.10
N ALA A 168 3.13 -3.74 -7.26
CA ALA A 168 2.84 -3.21 -5.92
C ALA A 168 4.12 -3.03 -5.08
N MET A 169 5.08 -3.95 -5.18
CA MET A 169 6.38 -3.86 -4.50
C MET A 169 7.19 -2.63 -4.95
N THR A 170 7.06 -2.21 -6.22
CA THR A 170 7.72 -0.99 -6.71
C THR A 170 7.02 0.31 -6.31
N ALA A 171 5.90 0.24 -5.58
CA ALA A 171 5.39 1.33 -4.75
C ALA A 171 5.80 1.17 -3.27
N ARG A 172 5.67 -0.05 -2.73
CA ARG A 172 5.94 -0.37 -1.31
C ARG A 172 6.44 -1.82 -1.14
N PRO A 173 7.75 -2.06 -0.94
CA PRO A 173 8.32 -3.41 -0.91
C PRO A 173 7.72 -4.34 0.14
N ASN A 174 7.29 -3.80 1.30
CA ASN A 174 6.72 -4.60 2.38
C ASN A 174 5.49 -5.41 1.96
N VAL A 175 4.79 -5.02 0.89
CA VAL A 175 3.61 -5.77 0.41
C VAL A 175 3.95 -7.12 -0.22
N LEU A 176 5.24 -7.45 -0.42
CA LEU A 176 5.67 -8.80 -0.80
C LEU A 176 5.08 -9.86 0.15
N PHE A 177 4.85 -9.50 1.41
CA PHE A 177 4.26 -10.39 2.42
C PHE A 177 2.77 -10.69 2.19
N THR A 178 2.13 -10.13 1.17
CA THR A 178 0.81 -10.57 0.68
C THR A 178 0.87 -11.88 -0.13
N TRP A 179 2.06 -12.32 -0.54
CA TRP A 179 2.25 -13.51 -1.38
C TRP A 179 1.66 -14.82 -0.79
N PRO A 180 1.73 -15.10 0.53
CA PRO A 180 1.05 -16.25 1.12
C PRO A 180 -0.47 -16.28 0.91
N LEU A 181 -1.16 -15.13 0.98
CA LEU A 181 -2.58 -15.03 0.63
C LEU A 181 -2.82 -15.44 -0.82
N LEU A 182 -1.98 -14.97 -1.75
CA LEU A 182 -2.10 -15.31 -3.17
C LEU A 182 -1.92 -16.81 -3.43
N CYS A 183 -0.93 -17.42 -2.77
CA CYS A 183 -0.75 -18.87 -2.76
C CYS A 183 -1.96 -19.59 -2.16
N GLY A 184 -2.51 -19.07 -1.05
CA GLY A 184 -3.70 -19.60 -0.39
C GLY A 184 -4.93 -19.61 -1.30
N ILE A 185 -5.17 -18.52 -2.03
CA ILE A 185 -6.23 -18.42 -3.04
C ILE A 185 -6.03 -19.50 -4.12
N ALA A 186 -4.84 -19.57 -4.71
CA ALA A 186 -4.53 -20.50 -5.80
C ALA A 186 -4.64 -21.98 -5.37
N ILE A 187 -4.09 -22.33 -4.21
CA ILE A 187 -4.15 -23.69 -3.65
C ILE A 187 -5.57 -24.07 -3.25
N GLY A 188 -6.40 -23.08 -2.88
CA GLY A 188 -7.83 -23.26 -2.61
C GLY A 188 -8.63 -23.75 -3.81
N TYR A 189 -8.15 -23.53 -5.04
CA TYR A 189 -8.80 -24.03 -6.26
C TYR A 189 -8.29 -25.41 -6.72
N LEU A 190 -7.23 -25.94 -6.11
CA LEU A 190 -6.70 -27.25 -6.47
C LEU A 190 -7.57 -28.38 -5.87
N PRO A 191 -7.81 -29.48 -6.60
CA PRO A 191 -8.63 -30.60 -6.12
C PRO A 191 -8.14 -31.16 -4.78
N HIS A 192 -9.07 -31.52 -3.90
CA HIS A 192 -8.78 -32.10 -2.59
C HIS A 192 -9.16 -33.59 -2.57
N SER A 193 -8.27 -34.46 -3.06
CA SER A 193 -8.39 -35.92 -2.94
C SER A 193 -7.07 -36.54 -2.48
N SER A 194 -7.13 -37.65 -1.76
CA SER A 194 -5.96 -38.38 -1.25
C SER A 194 -5.04 -38.85 -2.39
N GLU A 195 -5.62 -39.34 -3.49
CA GLU A 195 -4.88 -39.79 -4.67
C GLU A 195 -4.16 -38.65 -5.41
N ALA A 196 -4.67 -37.42 -5.35
CA ALA A 196 -4.10 -36.26 -6.02
C ALA A 196 -3.12 -35.46 -5.14
N GLN A 197 -2.81 -35.89 -3.93
CA GLN A 197 -2.08 -35.06 -2.96
C GLN A 197 -0.68 -34.65 -3.45
N ASN A 198 0.11 -35.58 -3.98
CA ASN A 198 1.43 -35.27 -4.55
C ASN A 198 1.35 -34.33 -5.76
N SER A 199 0.33 -34.50 -6.61
CA SER A 199 0.08 -33.64 -7.77
C SER A 199 -0.30 -32.22 -7.34
N ARG A 200 -1.14 -32.10 -6.30
CA ARG A 200 -1.54 -30.81 -5.70
C ARG A 200 -0.34 -30.04 -5.14
N TRP A 201 0.53 -30.70 -4.37
CA TRP A 201 1.73 -30.06 -3.83
C TRP A 201 2.66 -29.56 -4.93
N ARG A 202 2.90 -30.38 -5.96
CA ARG A 202 3.72 -29.98 -7.12
C ARG A 202 3.09 -28.81 -7.87
N ALA A 203 1.79 -28.83 -8.13
CA ALA A 203 1.09 -27.74 -8.80
C ALA A 203 1.13 -26.44 -7.99
N GLY A 204 0.89 -26.52 -6.68
CA GLY A 204 1.00 -25.38 -5.77
C GLY A 204 2.40 -24.80 -5.71
N LEU A 205 3.43 -25.66 -5.62
CA LEU A 205 4.84 -25.23 -5.63
C LEU A 205 5.22 -24.55 -6.96
N LEU A 206 4.84 -25.14 -8.10
CA LEU A 206 5.10 -24.56 -9.41
C LEU A 206 4.39 -23.21 -9.57
N TRP A 207 3.17 -23.09 -9.06
CA TRP A 207 2.43 -21.82 -9.06
C TRP A 207 3.15 -20.76 -8.20
N ALA A 208 3.58 -21.15 -7.00
CA ALA A 208 4.34 -20.29 -6.09
C ALA A 208 5.65 -19.80 -6.74
N VAL A 209 6.45 -20.72 -7.29
CA VAL A 209 7.71 -20.36 -7.97
C VAL A 209 7.46 -19.43 -9.15
N ARG A 210 6.46 -19.72 -10.00
CA ARG A 210 6.13 -18.88 -11.17
C ARG A 210 5.66 -17.48 -10.78
N SER A 211 4.89 -17.35 -9.70
CA SER A 211 4.45 -16.04 -9.21
C SER A 211 5.56 -15.25 -8.51
N ALA A 212 6.57 -15.93 -7.96
CA ALA A 212 7.72 -15.29 -7.34
C ALA A 212 8.72 -14.70 -8.35
N ILE A 213 8.80 -15.24 -9.58
CA ILE A 213 9.77 -14.78 -10.60
C ILE A 213 9.64 -13.27 -10.89
N PRO A 214 8.45 -12.71 -11.20
CA PRO A 214 8.30 -11.26 -11.40
C PRO A 214 8.67 -10.44 -10.16
N MET A 215 8.43 -10.96 -8.95
CA MET A 215 8.75 -10.28 -7.69
C MET A 215 10.26 -10.17 -7.49
N VAL A 216 11.02 -11.22 -7.80
CA VAL A 216 12.49 -11.21 -7.77
C VAL A 216 13.06 -10.23 -8.79
N ILE A 217 12.46 -10.16 -9.98
CA ILE A 217 12.83 -9.17 -11.01
C ILE A 217 12.58 -7.75 -10.48
N ALA A 218 11.40 -7.47 -9.92
CA ALA A 218 11.10 -6.14 -9.35
C ALA A 218 12.04 -5.77 -8.19
N LEU A 219 12.34 -6.70 -7.29
CA LEU A 219 13.32 -6.49 -6.23
C LEU A 219 14.69 -6.14 -6.82
N THR A 220 15.15 -6.88 -7.83
CA THR A 220 16.44 -6.62 -8.49
C THR A 220 16.47 -5.24 -9.14
N LEU A 221 15.39 -4.87 -9.85
CA LEU A 221 15.26 -3.54 -10.46
C LEU A 221 15.25 -2.41 -9.42
N LEU A 222 14.62 -2.62 -8.25
CA LEU A 222 14.65 -1.64 -7.16
C LEU A 222 16.06 -1.49 -6.56
N LEU A 223 16.81 -2.57 -6.41
CA LEU A 223 18.20 -2.53 -5.94
C LEU A 223 19.11 -1.81 -6.96
N LEU A 224 18.94 -2.08 -8.25
CA LEU A 224 19.65 -1.36 -9.31
C LEU A 224 19.26 0.13 -9.35
N TYR A 225 17.98 0.44 -9.12
CA TYR A 225 17.50 1.82 -9.02
C TYR A 225 18.10 2.55 -7.81
N ASN A 226 18.28 1.87 -6.67
CA ASN A 226 19.00 2.42 -5.51
C ASN A 226 20.47 2.67 -5.84
N TYR A 227 21.14 1.70 -6.45
CA TYR A 227 22.53 1.84 -6.86
C TYR A 227 22.73 3.04 -7.80
N ALA A 228 21.83 3.23 -8.78
CA ALA A 228 21.88 4.38 -9.68
C ALA A 228 21.62 5.74 -9.00
N ARG A 229 20.96 5.77 -7.84
CA ARG A 229 20.68 7.00 -7.07
C ARG A 229 21.74 7.31 -6.01
N PHE A 230 22.30 6.27 -5.40
CA PHE A 230 23.04 6.37 -4.14
C PHE A 230 24.37 5.60 -4.13
N ASP A 231 24.80 5.04 -5.27
CA ASP A 231 26.02 4.22 -5.42
C ASP A 231 26.07 2.98 -4.50
N ASP A 232 24.94 2.61 -3.90
CA ASP A 232 24.77 1.47 -2.99
C ASP A 232 23.36 0.87 -3.19
N PRO A 233 23.24 -0.42 -3.59
CA PRO A 233 21.93 -1.05 -3.80
C PRO A 233 21.08 -1.15 -2.52
N LEU A 234 21.70 -1.15 -1.34
CA LEU A 234 21.04 -1.26 -0.04
C LEU A 234 20.80 0.10 0.62
N ASN A 235 21.18 1.20 -0.04
CA ASN A 235 20.84 2.53 0.40
C ASN A 235 19.43 2.92 -0.09
N PHE A 236 18.48 2.99 0.83
CA PHE A 236 17.08 3.36 0.55
C PHE A 236 16.80 4.87 0.70
N GLY A 237 17.82 5.69 0.94
CA GLY A 237 17.71 7.14 1.12
C GLY A 237 17.37 7.60 2.54
N TYR A 238 16.88 6.72 3.41
CA TYR A 238 16.45 7.07 4.78
C TYR A 238 17.58 7.54 5.72
N ARG A 239 18.86 7.40 5.36
CA ARG A 239 19.99 7.87 6.18
C ARG A 239 20.12 9.40 6.19
N THR A 240 19.78 10.04 5.08
CA THR A 240 19.90 11.49 4.88
C THR A 240 18.55 12.10 4.46
N GLU A 241 17.46 11.41 4.77
CA GLU A 241 16.10 11.89 4.53
C GLU A 241 15.81 13.10 5.42
N ASN A 242 15.31 14.17 4.80
CA ASN A 242 14.91 15.40 5.45
C ASN A 242 13.53 15.25 6.11
N VAL A 243 13.50 14.42 7.16
CA VAL A 243 12.29 14.15 7.95
C VAL A 243 11.97 15.30 8.91
N ALA A 244 10.74 15.33 9.41
CA ALA A 244 10.35 16.27 10.46
C ALA A 244 11.30 16.22 11.67
N ALA A 245 11.61 17.37 12.26
CA ALA A 245 12.57 17.50 13.37
C ALA A 245 12.25 16.58 14.58
N VAL A 246 10.97 16.28 14.81
CA VAL A 246 10.50 15.38 15.88
C VAL A 246 10.90 13.91 15.63
N LEU A 247 11.05 13.50 14.37
CA LEU A 247 11.38 12.12 13.98
C LEU A 247 12.88 11.90 13.79
N ALA A 248 13.64 12.93 13.41
CA ALA A 248 15.05 12.83 13.07
C ALA A 248 15.93 12.15 14.15
N PRO A 249 15.83 12.51 15.46
CA PRO A 249 16.70 11.91 16.48
C PRO A 249 16.48 10.41 16.64
N LYS A 250 15.21 9.97 16.57
CA LYS A 250 14.88 8.55 16.70
C LYS A 250 15.34 7.76 15.49
N LEU A 251 15.12 8.29 14.28
CA LEU A 251 15.57 7.66 13.04
C LEU A 251 17.09 7.50 13.00
N GLN A 252 17.84 8.52 13.44
CA GLN A 252 19.31 8.46 13.53
C GLN A 252 19.81 7.45 14.58
N THR A 253 19.10 7.32 15.70
CA THR A 253 19.51 6.42 16.81
C THR A 253 19.17 4.95 16.53
N TYR A 254 17.95 4.67 16.06
CA TYR A 254 17.41 3.31 15.97
C TYR A 254 17.31 2.78 14.54
N GLY A 255 17.56 3.63 13.53
CA GLY A 255 17.35 3.31 12.14
C GLY A 255 15.86 3.27 11.75
N GLN A 256 15.59 2.82 10.52
CA GLN A 256 14.23 2.81 9.97
C GLN A 256 13.32 1.77 10.63
N PHE A 257 13.89 0.63 11.03
CA PHE A 257 13.17 -0.49 11.64
C PHE A 257 13.84 -0.91 12.95
N ASN A 258 13.09 -0.89 14.05
CA ASN A 258 13.61 -1.25 15.37
C ASN A 258 12.48 -1.69 16.33
N VAL A 259 12.80 -2.61 17.24
CA VAL A 259 11.88 -3.05 18.30
C VAL A 259 11.48 -1.91 19.25
N HIS A 260 12.29 -0.85 19.35
CA HIS A 260 11.96 0.37 20.08
C HIS A 260 10.61 0.98 19.68
N TYR A 261 10.21 0.85 18.41
CA TYR A 261 8.98 1.44 17.89
C TYR A 261 7.72 0.60 18.16
N LEU A 262 7.90 -0.68 18.53
CA LEU A 262 6.81 -1.63 18.73
C LEU A 262 5.73 -1.12 19.71
N PRO A 263 6.05 -0.60 20.91
CA PRO A 263 5.03 -0.15 21.84
C PRO A 263 4.19 1.01 21.29
N LYS A 264 4.83 2.01 20.65
CA LYS A 264 4.13 3.16 20.06
C LYS A 264 3.24 2.72 18.90
N ASN A 265 3.74 1.87 18.01
CA ASN A 265 2.97 1.40 16.85
C ASN A 265 1.80 0.50 17.26
N VAL A 266 1.97 -0.37 18.26
CA VAL A 266 0.87 -1.17 18.83
C VAL A 266 -0.20 -0.27 19.44
N TRP A 267 0.21 0.73 20.22
CA TRP A 267 -0.71 1.71 20.80
C TRP A 267 -1.46 2.49 19.70
N ALA A 268 -0.76 3.01 18.70
CA ALA A 268 -1.35 3.74 17.58
C ALA A 268 -2.35 2.89 16.79
N MET A 269 -2.00 1.63 16.52
CA MET A 269 -2.82 0.70 15.74
C MET A 269 -4.09 0.28 16.48
N TRP A 270 -4.04 0.01 17.78
CA TRP A 270 -5.15 -0.62 18.50
C TRP A 270 -5.86 0.27 19.52
N LEU A 271 -5.19 1.29 20.06
CA LEU A 271 -5.66 2.01 21.25
C LEU A 271 -5.77 3.52 21.07
N ALA A 272 -5.08 4.12 20.09
CA ALA A 272 -5.11 5.57 19.90
C ALA A 272 -6.53 6.09 19.65
N GLY A 273 -6.94 7.07 20.45
CA GLY A 273 -8.22 7.75 20.35
C GLY A 273 -8.12 9.13 19.68
N PRO A 274 -9.26 9.82 19.53
CA PRO A 274 -9.25 11.24 19.20
C PRO A 274 -8.58 12.05 20.31
N GLN A 275 -8.20 13.28 20.00
CA GLN A 275 -7.64 14.22 20.96
C GLN A 275 -8.63 15.35 21.25
N TRP A 276 -8.60 15.87 22.47
CA TRP A 276 -9.40 17.03 22.83
C TRP A 276 -8.80 18.30 22.21
N ASN A 277 -9.62 19.12 21.57
CA ASN A 277 -9.21 20.44 21.11
C ASN A 277 -9.90 21.51 21.98
N GLU A 278 -9.10 22.26 22.74
CA GLU A 278 -9.58 23.30 23.66
C GLU A 278 -10.19 24.50 22.93
N GLU A 279 -9.67 24.86 21.74
CA GLU A 279 -10.12 26.04 20.98
C GLU A 279 -11.57 25.90 20.52
N ILE A 280 -11.97 24.69 20.13
CA ILE A 280 -13.35 24.40 19.68
C ILE A 280 -14.16 23.62 20.74
N ASN A 281 -13.57 23.35 21.91
CA ASN A 281 -14.18 22.62 23.01
C ASN A 281 -14.81 21.27 22.57
N PHE A 282 -14.09 20.52 21.72
CA PHE A 282 -14.60 19.29 21.12
C PHE A 282 -13.49 18.29 20.78
N TRP A 283 -13.85 17.00 20.66
CA TRP A 283 -12.93 15.94 20.24
C TRP A 283 -12.65 16.02 18.74
N VAL A 284 -11.37 16.02 18.36
CA VAL A 284 -10.92 16.02 16.96
C VAL A 284 -10.07 14.79 16.66
N PRO A 285 -10.00 14.35 15.39
CA PRO A 285 -9.08 13.30 14.98
C PRO A 285 -7.65 13.59 15.41
N ASN A 286 -6.95 12.58 15.93
CA ASN A 286 -5.53 12.70 16.26
C ASN A 286 -4.71 12.65 14.96
N PRO A 287 -3.91 13.69 14.63
CA PRO A 287 -3.11 13.71 13.41
C PRO A 287 -1.97 12.69 13.37
N GLU A 288 -1.58 12.12 14.53
CA GLU A 288 -0.68 10.95 14.62
C GLU A 288 -1.38 9.62 14.33
N GLY A 289 -2.69 9.62 14.11
CA GLY A 289 -3.51 8.45 13.79
C GLY A 289 -4.43 7.99 14.92
N MET A 290 -5.47 7.25 14.55
CA MET A 290 -6.44 6.64 15.45
C MET A 290 -6.52 5.12 15.23
N SER A 291 -6.95 4.41 16.27
CA SER A 291 -7.10 2.95 16.31
C SER A 291 -7.92 2.42 15.13
N LEU A 292 -7.46 1.30 14.57
CA LEU A 292 -8.16 0.53 13.54
C LEU A 292 -9.58 0.16 13.96
N LEU A 293 -9.80 -0.12 15.25
CA LEU A 293 -11.12 -0.50 15.77
C LEU A 293 -12.06 0.71 15.90
N LEU A 294 -11.53 1.92 16.01
CA LEU A 294 -12.32 3.14 15.98
C LEU A 294 -12.66 3.54 14.53
N THR A 295 -11.68 3.45 13.63
CA THR A 295 -11.87 3.87 12.23
C THR A 295 -12.57 2.82 11.37
N THR A 296 -12.48 1.54 11.75
CA THR A 296 -13.15 0.42 11.07
C THR A 296 -13.60 -0.64 12.10
N PRO A 297 -14.68 -0.38 12.86
CA PRO A 297 -15.14 -1.27 13.94
C PRO A 297 -15.44 -2.71 13.50
N ALA A 298 -15.79 -2.91 12.23
CA ALA A 298 -16.05 -4.23 11.65
C ALA A 298 -14.84 -5.20 11.74
N LEU A 299 -13.62 -4.69 11.94
CA LEU A 299 -12.43 -5.53 12.15
C LEU A 299 -12.53 -6.42 13.39
N ILE A 300 -13.41 -6.12 14.35
CA ILE A 300 -13.69 -7.00 15.50
C ILE A 300 -14.14 -8.41 15.05
N TYR A 301 -14.76 -8.52 13.87
CA TYR A 301 -15.22 -9.80 13.34
C TYR A 301 -14.08 -10.69 12.81
N LEU A 302 -12.84 -10.18 12.69
CA LEU A 302 -11.69 -11.01 12.31
C LEU A 302 -11.49 -12.20 13.26
N GLY A 303 -11.81 -12.06 14.56
CA GLY A 303 -11.76 -13.16 15.53
C GLY A 303 -12.71 -14.35 15.23
N ARG A 304 -13.66 -14.17 14.30
CA ARG A 304 -14.55 -15.23 13.82
C ARG A 304 -13.97 -16.01 12.63
N ALA A 305 -12.91 -15.52 11.99
CA ALA A 305 -12.27 -16.18 10.85
C ALA A 305 -11.40 -17.37 11.28
N ARG A 306 -12.05 -18.47 11.72
CA ARG A 306 -11.42 -19.68 12.27
C ARG A 306 -11.28 -20.83 11.27
N ALA A 307 -11.69 -20.63 10.02
CA ALA A 307 -11.61 -21.64 8.99
C ALA A 307 -10.14 -22.03 8.73
N ARG A 308 -9.89 -23.33 8.52
CA ARG A 308 -8.55 -23.86 8.18
C ARG A 308 -8.39 -24.09 6.68
N THR A 309 -9.02 -23.25 5.87
CA THR A 309 -8.87 -23.30 4.41
C THR A 309 -7.52 -22.70 3.98
N PRO A 310 -6.96 -23.10 2.83
CA PRO A 310 -5.74 -22.48 2.30
C PRO A 310 -5.85 -20.96 2.18
N LEU A 311 -7.03 -20.45 1.79
CA LEU A 311 -7.34 -19.02 1.76
C LEU A 311 -7.17 -18.37 3.14
N ALA A 312 -7.81 -18.92 4.18
CA ALA A 312 -7.77 -18.35 5.52
C ALA A 312 -6.36 -18.42 6.13
N ILE A 313 -5.66 -19.54 5.94
CA ILE A 313 -4.27 -19.69 6.41
C ILE A 313 -3.35 -18.69 5.70
N GLY A 314 -3.47 -18.56 4.37
CA GLY A 314 -2.72 -17.59 3.58
C GLY A 314 -3.00 -16.15 4.02
N ALA A 315 -4.28 -15.81 4.26
CA ALA A 315 -4.69 -14.50 4.75
C ALA A 315 -4.07 -14.17 6.12
N TRP A 316 -4.18 -15.09 7.10
CA TRP A 316 -3.59 -14.90 8.42
C TRP A 316 -2.06 -14.79 8.37
N LEU A 317 -1.40 -15.66 7.60
CA LEU A 317 0.06 -15.61 7.44
C LEU A 317 0.50 -14.29 6.82
N SER A 318 -0.18 -13.83 5.77
CA SER A 318 0.09 -12.53 5.17
C SER A 318 -0.14 -11.37 6.14
N LEU A 319 -1.23 -11.38 6.90
CA LEU A 319 -1.51 -10.37 7.92
C LEU A 319 -0.37 -10.29 8.95
N PHE A 320 0.03 -11.43 9.53
CA PHE A 320 1.10 -11.45 10.53
C PHE A 320 2.45 -11.00 9.96
N LEU A 321 2.80 -11.44 8.75
CA LEU A 321 4.05 -11.05 8.10
C LEU A 321 4.07 -9.56 7.73
N LEU A 322 2.94 -9.00 7.29
CA LEU A 322 2.80 -7.56 7.03
C LEU A 322 2.89 -6.72 8.30
N MET A 323 2.38 -7.23 9.43
CA MET A 323 2.45 -6.51 10.70
C MET A 323 3.88 -6.32 11.19
N ILE A 324 4.81 -7.25 10.92
CA ILE A 324 6.20 -7.18 11.41
C ILE A 324 6.88 -5.85 11.02
N PRO A 325 7.06 -5.51 9.71
CA PRO A 325 7.73 -4.28 9.34
C PRO A 325 6.93 -3.04 9.78
N LEU A 326 5.59 -3.11 9.79
CA LEU A 326 4.75 -1.98 10.19
C LEU A 326 4.90 -1.64 11.68
N LEU A 327 4.94 -2.64 12.54
CA LEU A 327 5.09 -2.46 13.98
C LEU A 327 6.51 -2.05 14.37
N LEU A 328 7.50 -2.36 13.54
CA LEU A 328 8.89 -1.98 13.77
C LEU A 328 9.26 -0.65 13.10
N TYR A 329 8.36 -0.01 12.35
CA TYR A 329 8.67 1.19 11.56
C TYR A 329 8.81 2.45 12.43
N TYR A 330 9.75 3.32 12.09
CA TYR A 330 10.05 4.52 12.88
C TYR A 330 8.93 5.57 12.98
N ASN A 331 7.94 5.50 12.09
CA ASN A 331 6.89 6.50 11.94
C ASN A 331 5.51 5.85 12.03
N THR A 332 4.57 6.45 12.77
CA THR A 332 3.15 6.03 12.81
C THR A 332 2.32 6.65 11.68
N GLY A 333 2.85 7.68 11.01
CA GLY A 333 2.18 8.49 9.99
C GLY A 333 1.88 9.91 10.47
N TRP A 334 1.70 10.84 9.52
CA TRP A 334 1.41 12.27 9.75
C TRP A 334 1.13 12.97 8.40
N TRP A 335 0.19 13.90 8.23
CA TRP A 335 -1.08 14.03 8.97
C TRP A 335 -2.06 12.96 8.46
N GLN A 336 -2.77 12.29 9.36
CA GLN A 336 -3.66 11.17 9.00
C GLN A 336 -4.94 11.15 9.84
N PHE A 337 -5.99 10.52 9.32
CA PHE A 337 -7.27 10.34 10.04
C PHE A 337 -7.28 9.05 10.90
N GLY A 338 -6.90 7.91 10.33
CA GLY A 338 -6.72 6.65 11.05
C GLY A 338 -5.28 6.17 10.96
N TYR A 339 -5.03 4.95 11.40
CA TYR A 339 -3.73 4.30 11.23
C TYR A 339 -3.44 4.09 9.72
N ARG A 340 -2.67 4.99 9.09
CA ARG A 340 -2.42 5.00 7.62
C ARG A 340 -1.85 3.69 7.10
N PHE A 341 -1.09 2.97 7.92
CA PHE A 341 -0.49 1.71 7.52
C PHE A 341 -1.40 0.48 7.72
N SER A 342 -2.71 0.68 7.87
CA SER A 342 -3.73 -0.37 8.08
C SER A 342 -3.90 -1.33 6.92
#